data_AF-A0A316HV60-F1
#
_entry.id   AF-A0A316HV60-F1
#
_cell.length_a   1.000
_cell.length_b   1.000
_cell.length_c   1.000
_cell.angle_alpha   90.00
_cell.angle_beta   90.00
_cell.angle_gamma   90.00
#
_symmetry.space_group_name_H-M   'P 1'
#
loop_
_entity.id
_entity.type
_entity.pdbx_description
1 polymer ?
#
loop_
_entity_poly.entity_id
_entity_poly.type
_entity_poly.pdbx_seq_one_letter_code
_entity_poly.pdbx_strand_id
1 'polypeptide(L)'
;MARRWMDKLTRWAMRDLAGAEEVAAHVRRMAARSPRFERDLTTLLIRLAVRQAEADRRHDALATLAEAAEICRRRAAAEPARFGPNLAEVLHRQSLLHAEVEQREHALLAAEQAVALYQRLLPRNPGWFEPLYANALGQLGFCLSDCDRLEEAVPVVEHAVRIERRLAVDSPDERLPDLARWLHNLGSFLMKAERFEEGLHVTEEAIRIRERLVEDAPGQHETALADSRHNRELGLAAWTRQVEEQAAPDDVVLGPYPLCDTCKQFSGGLVAVRHRQIHVRAHGKEACVDQGLAEIVTGLWAVCATRSCCEDEGGRAYVVPVPGQAPAAEEFLAGLGVRVENEGGVLYFRLPGR
;
A
#
# COMPACT_ATOMS: atom_id res chain seq x y z
N MET A 1 23.63 -24.34 26.99
CA MET A 1 22.46 -25.16 27.40
C MET A 1 21.18 -24.35 27.59
N ALA A 2 21.19 -23.19 28.28
CA ALA A 2 19.98 -22.39 28.55
C ALA A 2 19.21 -21.90 27.30
N ARG A 3 19.87 -21.38 26.25
CA ARG A 3 19.19 -20.94 25.00
C ARG A 3 18.44 -22.06 24.28
N ARG A 4 19.05 -23.25 24.19
CA ARG A 4 18.48 -24.42 23.51
C ARG A 4 17.26 -25.01 24.23
N TRP A 5 17.16 -24.75 25.54
CA TRP A 5 16.01 -25.13 26.38
C TRP A 5 14.85 -24.13 26.21
N MET A 6 15.14 -22.82 26.22
CA MET A 6 14.14 -21.78 25.92
C MET A 6 13.58 -21.94 24.51
N ASP A 7 14.41 -22.16 23.47
CA ASP A 7 13.91 -22.33 22.10
C ASP A 7 13.00 -23.57 21.90
N LYS A 8 13.18 -24.62 22.71
CA LYS A 8 12.32 -25.81 22.67
C LYS A 8 11.03 -25.60 23.47
N LEU A 9 11.13 -25.00 24.66
CA LEU A 9 9.97 -24.70 25.49
C LEU A 9 9.07 -23.64 24.86
N THR A 10 9.64 -22.57 24.31
CA THR A 10 8.85 -21.54 23.61
C THR A 10 8.19 -22.09 22.35
N ARG A 11 8.79 -23.07 21.65
CA ARG A 11 8.11 -23.69 20.49
C ARG A 11 6.99 -24.65 20.87
N TRP A 12 7.13 -25.37 21.98
CA TRP A 12 6.13 -26.34 22.43
C TRP A 12 5.01 -25.69 23.23
N ALA A 13 5.34 -24.80 24.16
CA ALA A 13 4.39 -24.15 25.06
C ALA A 13 3.59 -23.02 24.39
N MET A 14 4.03 -22.48 23.26
CA MET A 14 3.27 -21.49 22.50
C MET A 14 2.20 -22.11 21.58
N ARG A 15 2.00 -23.44 21.65
CA ARG A 15 0.94 -24.14 20.88
C ARG A 15 -0.45 -23.82 21.41
N ASP A 16 -0.59 -23.69 22.72
CA ASP A 16 -1.82 -23.23 23.38
C ASP A 16 -1.52 -22.03 24.28
N LEU A 17 -2.56 -21.29 24.63
CA LEU A 17 -2.42 -20.04 25.39
C LEU A 17 -2.01 -20.28 26.84
N ALA A 18 -2.50 -21.36 27.46
CA ALA A 18 -2.20 -21.68 28.86
C ALA A 18 -0.71 -21.99 29.06
N GLY A 19 -0.12 -22.80 28.16
CA GLY A 19 1.31 -23.10 28.17
C GLY A 19 2.16 -21.84 27.95
N ALA A 20 1.72 -20.92 27.10
CA ALA A 20 2.39 -19.65 26.88
C ALA A 20 2.40 -18.78 28.15
N GLU A 21 1.27 -18.72 28.87
CA GLU A 21 1.12 -18.02 30.14
C GLU A 21 1.99 -18.64 31.26
N GLU A 22 2.05 -19.98 31.34
CA GLU A 22 2.89 -20.70 32.30
C GLU A 22 4.39 -20.42 32.07
N VAL A 23 4.85 -20.49 30.82
CA VAL A 23 6.25 -20.18 30.48
C VAL A 23 6.55 -18.72 30.77
N ALA A 24 5.65 -17.79 30.46
CA ALA A 24 5.82 -16.38 30.81
C ALA A 24 5.94 -16.18 32.32
N ALA A 25 5.08 -16.84 33.12
CA ALA A 25 5.15 -16.79 34.58
C ALA A 25 6.47 -17.38 35.13
N HIS A 26 6.97 -18.46 34.53
CA HIS A 26 8.25 -19.05 34.91
C HIS A 26 9.43 -18.10 34.61
N VAL A 27 9.50 -17.57 33.40
CA VAL A 27 10.56 -16.64 32.98
C VAL A 27 10.48 -15.33 33.77
N ARG A 28 9.27 -14.87 34.14
CA ARG A 28 9.08 -13.72 35.05
C ARG A 28 9.75 -13.93 36.40
N ARG A 29 9.57 -15.11 37.01
CA ARG A 29 10.26 -15.46 38.27
C ARG A 29 11.78 -15.53 38.10
N MET A 30 12.26 -15.98 36.94
CA MET A 30 13.70 -15.99 36.64
C MET A 30 14.27 -14.58 36.49
N ALA A 31 13.57 -13.70 35.77
CA ALA A 31 13.96 -12.30 35.58
C ALA A 31 14.00 -11.52 36.90
N ALA A 32 13.04 -11.76 37.80
CA ALA A 32 13.02 -11.17 39.14
C ALA A 32 14.26 -11.53 39.98
N ARG A 33 14.79 -12.76 39.80
CA ARG A 33 16.03 -13.22 40.48
C ARG A 33 17.30 -12.82 39.72
N SER A 34 17.21 -12.65 38.41
CA SER A 34 18.35 -12.38 37.56
C SER A 34 17.93 -11.52 36.35
N PRO A 35 18.22 -10.21 36.41
CA PRO A 35 18.01 -9.24 35.33
C PRO A 35 18.40 -9.66 33.90
N ARG A 36 19.36 -10.59 33.75
CA ARG A 36 19.82 -11.05 32.44
C ARG A 36 18.71 -11.68 31.59
N PHE A 37 17.66 -12.21 32.23
CA PHE A 37 16.52 -12.82 31.55
C PHE A 37 15.44 -11.81 31.12
N GLU A 38 15.57 -10.52 31.46
CA GLU A 38 14.56 -9.52 31.10
C GLU A 38 14.40 -9.36 29.59
N ARG A 39 15.48 -9.50 28.81
CA ARG A 39 15.37 -9.47 27.34
C ARG A 39 14.55 -10.66 26.83
N ASP A 40 14.84 -11.86 27.32
CA ASP A 40 14.12 -13.07 26.90
C ASP A 40 12.64 -13.02 27.35
N LEU A 41 12.39 -12.45 28.54
CA LEU A 41 11.04 -12.19 29.05
C LEU A 41 10.28 -11.23 28.13
N THR A 42 10.86 -10.08 27.75
CA THR A 42 10.17 -9.11 26.87
C THR A 42 9.78 -9.73 25.52
N THR A 43 10.68 -10.50 24.90
CA THR A 43 10.37 -11.23 23.65
C THR A 43 9.23 -12.23 23.84
N LEU A 44 9.19 -12.91 24.99
CA LEU A 44 8.13 -13.87 25.30
C LEU A 44 6.79 -13.17 25.56
N LEU A 45 6.79 -12.07 26.31
CA LEU A 45 5.59 -11.27 26.60
C LEU A 45 4.99 -10.70 25.32
N ILE A 46 5.81 -10.19 24.39
CA ILE A 46 5.36 -9.75 23.06
C ILE A 46 4.59 -10.87 22.35
N ARG A 47 5.16 -12.08 22.31
CA ARG A 47 4.51 -13.22 21.64
C ARG A 47 3.27 -13.70 22.38
N LEU A 48 3.27 -13.69 23.70
CA LEU A 48 2.10 -14.03 24.51
C LEU A 48 0.94 -13.06 24.22
N ALA A 49 1.23 -11.76 24.16
CA ALA A 49 0.22 -10.76 23.84
C ALA A 49 -0.42 -10.98 22.47
N VAL A 50 0.35 -11.41 21.46
CA VAL A 50 -0.21 -11.80 20.15
C VAL A 50 -1.20 -12.96 20.29
N ARG A 51 -0.84 -14.01 21.02
CA ARG A 51 -1.73 -15.17 21.24
C ARG A 51 -2.97 -14.80 22.05
N GLN A 52 -2.84 -13.88 23.01
CA GLN A 52 -3.97 -13.36 23.77
C GLN A 52 -4.93 -12.56 22.86
N ALA A 53 -4.40 -11.72 21.97
CA ALA A 53 -5.20 -10.99 21.00
C ALA A 53 -5.92 -11.92 20.00
N GLU A 54 -5.23 -12.93 19.48
CA GLU A 54 -5.82 -13.97 18.61
C GLU A 54 -6.91 -14.80 19.32
N ALA A 55 -6.85 -14.89 20.65
CA ALA A 55 -7.87 -15.51 21.50
C ALA A 55 -8.93 -14.51 22.00
N ASP A 56 -9.01 -13.32 21.38
CA ASP A 56 -9.97 -12.25 21.71
C ASP A 56 -9.78 -11.61 23.10
N ARG A 57 -8.68 -11.92 23.80
CA ARG A 57 -8.33 -11.38 25.13
C ARG A 57 -7.52 -10.08 25.02
N ARG A 58 -8.08 -9.07 24.33
CA ARG A 58 -7.38 -7.79 24.02
C ARG A 58 -6.89 -7.04 25.25
N HIS A 59 -7.68 -7.01 26.33
CA HIS A 59 -7.26 -6.35 27.58
C HIS A 59 -6.08 -7.06 28.26
N ASP A 60 -6.05 -8.39 28.24
CA ASP A 60 -4.92 -9.16 28.78
C ASP A 60 -3.67 -8.97 27.92
N ALA A 61 -3.82 -8.93 26.59
CA ALA A 61 -2.74 -8.62 25.67
C ALA A 61 -2.14 -7.23 25.94
N LEU A 62 -2.98 -6.21 26.13
CA LEU A 62 -2.55 -4.85 26.49
C LEU A 62 -1.80 -4.82 27.83
N ALA A 63 -2.30 -5.54 28.85
CA ALA A 63 -1.61 -5.65 30.14
C ALA A 63 -0.23 -6.32 30.02
N THR A 64 -0.15 -7.40 29.24
CA THR A 64 1.10 -8.12 28.95
C THR A 64 2.10 -7.22 28.20
N LEU A 65 1.64 -6.43 27.23
CA LEU A 65 2.48 -5.47 26.52
C LEU A 65 2.91 -4.30 27.42
N ALA A 66 2.06 -3.84 28.34
CA ALA A 66 2.42 -2.80 29.29
C ALA A 66 3.58 -3.24 30.22
N GLU A 67 3.56 -4.49 30.68
CA GLU A 67 4.68 -5.09 31.43
C GLU A 67 5.97 -5.11 30.58
N ALA A 68 5.87 -5.56 29.32
CA ALA A 68 7.01 -5.61 28.41
C ALA A 68 7.57 -4.20 28.13
N ALA A 69 6.69 -3.21 27.94
CA ALA A 69 7.06 -1.83 27.70
C ALA A 69 7.82 -1.25 28.89
N GLU A 70 7.37 -1.50 30.11
CA GLU A 70 8.03 -1.02 31.33
C GLU A 70 9.45 -1.58 31.48
N ILE A 71 9.61 -2.89 31.29
CA ILE A 71 10.93 -3.53 31.31
C ILE A 71 11.83 -2.93 30.23
N CYS A 72 11.32 -2.81 29.00
CA CYS A 72 12.06 -2.27 27.87
C CYS A 72 12.44 -0.80 28.07
N ARG A 73 11.55 0.07 28.56
CA ARG A 73 11.84 1.49 28.83
C ARG A 73 12.94 1.63 29.88
N ARG A 74 12.78 0.95 31.03
CA ARG A 74 13.76 0.95 32.12
C ARG A 74 15.15 0.51 31.63
N ARG A 75 15.21 -0.54 30.80
CA ARG A 75 16.47 -1.09 30.30
C ARG A 75 17.06 -0.32 29.13
N ALA A 76 16.23 0.22 28.22
CA ALA A 76 16.69 0.98 27.07
C ALA A 76 17.39 2.29 27.46
N ALA A 77 17.13 2.84 28.66
CA ALA A 77 17.89 3.97 29.20
C ALA A 77 19.39 3.65 29.38
N ALA A 78 19.74 2.41 29.76
CA ALA A 78 21.12 1.97 29.97
C ALA A 78 21.70 1.19 28.78
N GLU A 79 20.86 0.39 28.10
CA GLU A 79 21.25 -0.46 26.98
C GLU A 79 20.35 -0.21 25.73
N PRO A 80 20.37 1.00 25.11
CA PRO A 80 19.47 1.36 24.02
C PRO A 80 19.55 0.40 22.83
N ALA A 81 20.76 -0.06 22.48
CA ALA A 81 20.96 -0.97 21.36
C ALA A 81 20.36 -2.37 21.61
N ARG A 82 20.22 -2.78 22.88
CA ARG A 82 19.77 -4.13 23.24
C ARG A 82 18.25 -4.21 23.43
N PHE A 83 17.65 -3.17 24.02
CA PHE A 83 16.23 -3.15 24.35
C PHE A 83 15.40 -2.19 23.48
N GLY A 84 16.04 -1.27 22.74
CA GLY A 84 15.36 -0.36 21.82
C GLY A 84 14.49 -1.07 20.77
N PRO A 85 14.96 -2.15 20.10
CA PRO A 85 14.14 -2.89 19.15
C PRO A 85 12.87 -3.49 19.78
N ASN A 86 13.00 -4.14 20.94
CA ASN A 86 11.85 -4.69 21.66
C ASN A 86 10.90 -3.59 22.15
N LEU A 87 11.42 -2.42 22.57
CA LEU A 87 10.58 -1.28 22.95
C LEU A 87 9.75 -0.78 21.77
N ALA A 88 10.38 -0.62 20.60
CA ALA A 88 9.70 -0.18 19.38
C ALA A 88 8.61 -1.18 18.94
N GLU A 89 8.90 -2.49 19.00
CA GLU A 89 7.91 -3.53 18.68
C GLU A 89 6.74 -3.54 19.66
N VAL A 90 6.99 -3.45 20.97
CA VAL A 90 5.93 -3.41 21.97
C VAL A 90 5.00 -2.22 21.73
N LEU A 91 5.56 -1.03 21.52
CA LEU A 91 4.76 0.18 21.30
C LEU A 91 3.94 0.10 20.01
N HIS A 92 4.53 -0.43 18.94
CA HIS A 92 3.79 -0.67 17.70
C HIS A 92 2.59 -1.62 17.90
N ARG A 93 2.77 -2.69 18.69
CA ARG A 93 1.69 -3.62 19.01
C ARG A 93 0.66 -3.04 19.98
N GLN A 94 1.09 -2.20 20.92
CA GLN A 94 0.16 -1.47 21.78
C GLN A 94 -0.70 -0.52 20.96
N SER A 95 -0.13 0.16 19.96
CA SER A 95 -0.89 1.01 19.05
C SER A 95 -1.99 0.23 18.33
N LEU A 96 -1.64 -0.90 17.70
CA LEU A 96 -2.59 -1.80 17.05
C LEU A 96 -3.75 -2.20 17.99
N LEU A 97 -3.42 -2.71 19.18
CA LEU A 97 -4.44 -3.19 20.11
C LEU A 97 -5.29 -2.07 20.70
N HIS A 98 -4.72 -0.90 20.97
CA HIS A 98 -5.48 0.26 21.42
C HIS A 98 -6.47 0.73 20.35
N ALA A 99 -6.09 0.66 19.06
CA ALA A 99 -7.01 0.96 17.95
C ALA A 99 -8.17 -0.05 17.90
N GLU A 100 -7.88 -1.35 18.04
CA GLU A 100 -8.91 -2.40 18.08
C GLU A 100 -9.92 -2.27 19.23
N VAL A 101 -9.50 -1.70 20.37
CA VAL A 101 -10.41 -1.41 21.51
C VAL A 101 -10.89 0.05 21.55
N GLU A 102 -10.81 0.74 20.41
CA GLU A 102 -11.28 2.12 20.20
C GLU A 102 -10.67 3.18 21.12
N GLN A 103 -9.49 2.91 21.69
CA GLN A 103 -8.71 3.85 22.51
C GLN A 103 -7.78 4.70 21.66
N ARG A 104 -8.37 5.51 20.77
CA ARG A 104 -7.68 6.24 19.69
C ARG A 104 -6.47 7.08 20.14
N GLU A 105 -6.61 7.83 21.25
CA GLU A 105 -5.50 8.65 21.77
C GLU A 105 -4.31 7.83 22.27
N HIS A 106 -4.58 6.67 22.91
CA HIS A 106 -3.54 5.76 23.36
C HIS A 106 -2.86 5.07 22.17
N ALA A 107 -3.65 4.73 21.14
CA ALA A 107 -3.15 4.14 19.90
C ALA A 107 -2.19 5.08 19.18
N LEU A 108 -2.58 6.36 19.06
CA LEU A 108 -1.79 7.41 18.44
C LEU A 108 -0.48 7.65 19.19
N LEU A 109 -0.54 7.84 20.52
CA LEU A 109 0.66 8.07 21.33
C LEU A 109 1.66 6.91 21.19
N ALA A 110 1.17 5.67 21.20
CA ALA A 110 2.02 4.49 21.04
C ALA A 110 2.64 4.40 19.63
N ALA A 111 1.89 4.75 18.58
CA ALA A 111 2.40 4.79 17.20
C ALA A 111 3.51 5.84 17.03
N GLU A 112 3.30 7.06 17.54
CA GLU A 112 4.29 8.15 17.49
C GLU A 112 5.60 7.74 18.15
N GLN A 113 5.51 7.11 19.34
CA GLN A 113 6.69 6.62 20.06
C GLN A 113 7.40 5.48 19.31
N ALA A 114 6.65 4.56 18.69
CA ALA A 114 7.21 3.47 17.90
C ALA A 114 7.96 3.99 16.67
N VAL A 115 7.35 4.90 15.90
CA VAL A 115 7.96 5.56 14.73
C VAL A 115 9.26 6.25 15.11
N ALA A 116 9.26 7.04 16.19
CA ALA A 116 10.46 7.74 16.66
C ALA A 116 11.59 6.78 17.05
N LEU A 117 11.27 5.62 17.64
CA LEU A 117 12.27 4.61 17.99
C LEU A 117 12.81 3.89 16.77
N TYR A 118 11.95 3.44 15.85
CA TYR A 118 12.40 2.79 14.62
C TYR A 118 13.27 3.72 13.77
N GLN A 119 12.91 5.00 13.66
CA GLN A 119 13.75 5.99 12.98
C GLN A 119 15.16 6.10 13.58
N ARG A 120 15.29 6.08 14.92
CA ARG A 120 16.59 6.09 15.61
C ARG A 120 17.38 4.79 15.43
N LEU A 121 16.70 3.68 15.13
CA LEU A 121 17.31 2.36 14.91
C LEU A 121 17.82 2.18 13.47
N LEU A 122 17.29 2.91 12.49
CA LEU A 122 17.67 2.81 11.07
C LEU A 122 19.18 2.81 10.83
N PRO A 123 20.00 3.76 11.37
CA PRO A 123 21.43 3.80 11.06
C PRO A 123 22.23 2.58 11.55
N ARG A 124 21.65 1.75 12.44
CA ARG A 124 22.33 0.55 12.97
C ARG A 124 22.23 -0.64 12.02
N ASN A 125 21.09 -0.80 11.37
CA ASN A 125 20.83 -1.89 10.43
C ASN A 125 19.63 -1.52 9.55
N PRO A 126 19.84 -0.75 8.47
CA PRO A 126 18.77 -0.30 7.61
C PRO A 126 17.92 -1.45 7.07
N GLY A 127 18.55 -2.51 6.53
CA GLY A 127 17.83 -3.65 5.97
C GLY A 127 16.89 -4.37 6.95
N TRP A 128 17.21 -4.37 8.24
CA TRP A 128 16.33 -4.95 9.27
C TRP A 128 15.22 -3.99 9.72
N PHE A 129 15.54 -2.70 9.85
CA PHE A 129 14.61 -1.73 10.46
C PHE A 129 13.74 -0.97 9.46
N GLU A 130 14.08 -0.91 8.18
CA GLU A 130 13.30 -0.21 7.17
C GLU A 130 11.89 -0.78 6.99
N PRO A 131 11.68 -2.11 6.84
CA PRO A 131 10.33 -2.68 6.80
C PRO A 131 9.52 -2.42 8.08
N LEU A 132 10.17 -2.50 9.24
CA LEU A 132 9.52 -2.26 10.53
C LEU A 132 9.12 -0.80 10.69
N TYR A 133 9.97 0.11 10.19
CA TYR A 133 9.70 1.55 10.18
C TYR A 133 8.55 1.90 9.24
N ALA A 134 8.51 1.33 8.03
CA ALA A 134 7.39 1.51 7.10
C ALA A 134 6.07 1.04 7.72
N ASN A 135 6.07 -0.13 8.38
CA ASN A 135 4.90 -0.62 9.10
C ASN A 135 4.48 0.30 10.26
N ALA A 136 5.41 0.82 11.03
CA ALA A 136 5.11 1.76 12.10
C ALA A 136 4.54 3.09 11.58
N LEU A 137 5.08 3.62 10.47
CA LEU A 137 4.54 4.80 9.81
C LEU A 137 3.11 4.56 9.34
N GLY A 138 2.84 3.43 8.71
CA GLY A 138 1.50 3.12 8.25
C GLY A 138 0.48 2.99 9.39
N GLN A 139 0.88 2.44 10.55
CA GLN A 139 0.03 2.43 11.75
C GLN A 139 -0.19 3.83 12.34
N LEU A 140 0.83 4.69 12.33
CA LEU A 140 0.67 6.09 12.70
C LEU A 140 -0.34 6.79 11.78
N GLY A 141 -0.28 6.53 10.47
CA GLY A 141 -1.25 7.03 9.50
C GLY A 141 -2.69 6.60 9.82
N PHE A 142 -2.90 5.33 10.17
CA PHE A 142 -4.21 4.85 10.63
C PHE A 142 -4.68 5.57 11.90
N CYS A 143 -3.83 5.67 12.92
CA CYS A 143 -4.20 6.35 14.16
C CYS A 143 -4.52 7.84 13.95
N LEU A 144 -3.79 8.51 13.05
CA LEU A 144 -4.07 9.90 12.67
C LEU A 144 -5.43 10.00 11.95
N SER A 145 -5.73 9.09 11.02
CA SER A 145 -7.05 9.04 10.35
C SER A 145 -8.19 8.79 11.34
N ASP A 146 -8.02 7.91 12.33
CA ASP A 146 -9.06 7.62 13.34
C ASP A 146 -9.31 8.81 14.27
N CYS A 147 -8.31 9.68 14.42
CA CYS A 147 -8.42 10.96 15.14
C CYS A 147 -8.84 12.12 14.23
N ASP A 148 -9.35 11.85 13.03
CA ASP A 148 -9.79 12.85 12.04
C ASP A 148 -8.69 13.84 11.61
N ARG A 149 -7.42 13.41 11.63
CA ARG A 149 -6.23 14.19 11.23
C ARG A 149 -5.67 13.73 9.88
N LEU A 150 -6.52 13.77 8.84
CA LEU A 150 -6.20 13.21 7.51
C LEU A 150 -5.01 13.91 6.83
N GLU A 151 -4.91 15.23 6.96
CA GLU A 151 -3.84 16.04 6.36
C GLU A 151 -2.46 15.67 6.93
N GLU A 152 -2.41 15.16 8.16
CA GLU A 152 -1.20 14.63 8.79
C GLU A 152 -0.99 13.15 8.46
N ALA A 153 -2.06 12.37 8.31
CA ALA A 153 -2.00 10.94 7.99
C ALA A 153 -1.40 10.68 6.60
N VAL A 154 -1.83 11.42 5.59
CA VAL A 154 -1.41 11.22 4.18
C VAL A 154 0.12 11.28 4.01
N PRO A 155 0.84 12.34 4.40
CA PRO A 155 2.30 12.40 4.19
C PRO A 155 3.06 11.31 4.95
N VAL A 156 2.53 10.83 6.09
CA VAL A 156 3.09 9.72 6.86
C VAL A 156 2.97 8.39 6.09
N VAL A 157 1.80 8.09 5.52
CA VAL A 157 1.61 6.86 4.72
C VAL A 157 2.33 6.94 3.38
N GLU A 158 2.40 8.10 2.73
CA GLU A 158 3.22 8.31 1.54
C GLU A 158 4.70 7.96 1.82
N HIS A 159 5.20 8.25 3.02
CA HIS A 159 6.55 7.86 3.41
C HIS A 159 6.69 6.33 3.53
N ALA A 160 5.72 5.64 4.14
CA ALA A 160 5.70 4.17 4.17
C ALA A 160 5.73 3.59 2.75
N VAL A 161 4.89 4.10 1.84
CA VAL A 161 4.85 3.67 0.43
C VAL A 161 6.19 3.91 -0.27
N ARG A 162 6.87 5.04 -0.04
CA ARG A 162 8.20 5.29 -0.64
C ARG A 162 9.25 4.28 -0.19
N ILE A 163 9.23 3.89 1.10
CA ILE A 163 10.15 2.88 1.63
C ILE A 163 9.86 1.53 0.98
N GLU A 164 8.59 1.08 1.00
CA GLU A 164 8.22 -0.23 0.45
C GLU A 164 8.45 -0.32 -1.06
N ARG A 165 8.22 0.78 -1.80
CA ARG A 165 8.52 0.85 -3.24
C ARG A 165 10.01 0.63 -3.49
N ARG A 166 10.89 1.24 -2.69
CA ARG A 166 12.34 1.01 -2.80
C ARG A 166 12.71 -0.43 -2.46
N LEU A 167 12.17 -0.98 -1.37
CA LEU A 167 12.45 -2.36 -0.95
C LEU A 167 11.95 -3.40 -1.97
N ALA A 168 10.83 -3.14 -2.64
CA ALA A 168 10.27 -4.01 -3.67
C ALA A 168 11.10 -4.09 -4.95
N VAL A 169 12.03 -3.14 -5.19
CA VAL A 169 12.99 -3.25 -6.29
C VAL A 169 13.96 -4.41 -6.05
N ASP A 170 14.43 -4.57 -4.81
CA ASP A 170 15.44 -5.57 -4.45
C ASP A 170 14.82 -6.93 -4.08
N SER A 171 13.57 -6.94 -3.60
CA SER A 171 12.88 -8.15 -3.13
C SER A 171 11.38 -8.11 -3.45
N PRO A 172 11.01 -8.18 -4.75
CA PRO A 172 9.63 -8.00 -5.19
C PRO A 172 8.67 -9.01 -4.54
N ASP A 173 9.00 -10.31 -4.55
CA ASP A 173 8.11 -11.36 -4.03
C ASP A 173 7.77 -11.17 -2.54
N GLU A 174 8.70 -10.63 -1.75
CA GLU A 174 8.50 -10.39 -0.32
C GLU A 174 7.75 -9.08 -0.04
N ARG A 175 7.96 -8.05 -0.87
CA ARG A 175 7.55 -6.66 -0.57
C ARG A 175 6.34 -6.17 -1.34
N LEU A 176 6.04 -6.75 -2.50
CA LEU A 176 4.86 -6.38 -3.28
C LEU A 176 3.53 -6.51 -2.50
N PRO A 177 3.31 -7.55 -1.66
CA PRO A 177 2.09 -7.62 -0.85
C PRO A 177 1.93 -6.43 0.12
N ASP A 178 3.01 -6.04 0.80
CA ASP A 178 3.00 -4.90 1.72
C ASP A 178 2.88 -3.56 1.00
N LEU A 179 3.57 -3.40 -0.14
CA LEU A 179 3.43 -2.21 -0.99
C LEU A 179 1.98 -2.04 -1.46
N ALA A 180 1.34 -3.10 -1.96
CA ALA A 180 -0.05 -3.05 -2.41
C ALA A 180 -1.02 -2.72 -1.26
N ARG A 181 -0.76 -3.24 -0.05
CA ARG A 181 -1.53 -2.92 1.14
C ARG A 181 -1.42 -1.44 1.52
N TRP A 182 -0.22 -0.87 1.53
CA TRP A 182 -0.05 0.55 1.86
C TRP A 182 -0.58 1.49 0.77
N LEU A 183 -0.46 1.13 -0.51
CA LEU A 183 -1.07 1.86 -1.62
C LEU A 183 -2.61 1.87 -1.52
N HIS A 184 -3.21 0.73 -1.18
CA HIS A 184 -4.66 0.62 -0.93
C HIS A 184 -5.11 1.57 0.19
N ASN A 185 -4.40 1.55 1.33
CA ASN A 185 -4.72 2.40 2.47
C ASN A 185 -4.52 3.89 2.16
N LEU A 186 -3.41 4.25 1.49
CA LEU A 186 -3.16 5.60 1.02
C LEU A 186 -4.29 6.08 0.10
N GLY A 187 -4.76 5.22 -0.81
CA GLY A 187 -5.90 5.51 -1.68
C GLY A 187 -7.15 5.86 -0.89
N SER A 188 -7.49 5.06 0.13
CA SER A 188 -8.62 5.35 1.02
C SER A 188 -8.46 6.69 1.76
N PHE A 189 -7.26 7.00 2.26
CA PHE A 189 -7.01 8.26 2.98
C PHE A 189 -7.11 9.48 2.07
N LEU A 190 -6.57 9.37 0.84
CA LEU A 190 -6.67 10.42 -0.17
C LEU A 190 -8.13 10.65 -0.59
N MET A 191 -8.92 9.59 -0.77
CA MET A 191 -10.36 9.71 -1.06
C MET A 191 -11.13 10.39 0.08
N LYS A 192 -10.83 10.05 1.34
CA LYS A 192 -11.42 10.72 2.51
C LYS A 192 -11.04 12.20 2.61
N ALA A 193 -9.83 12.54 2.16
CA ALA A 193 -9.33 13.92 2.06
C ALA A 193 -9.77 14.62 0.75
N GLU A 194 -10.73 14.06 0.01
CA GLU A 194 -11.26 14.59 -1.26
C GLU A 194 -10.20 14.78 -2.38
N ARG A 195 -9.04 14.12 -2.25
CA ARG A 195 -7.96 14.07 -3.25
C ARG A 195 -8.17 12.88 -4.20
N PHE A 196 -9.30 12.86 -4.89
CA PHE A 196 -9.79 11.70 -5.64
C PHE A 196 -8.85 11.23 -6.75
N GLU A 197 -8.28 12.13 -7.54
CA GLU A 197 -7.35 11.77 -8.62
C GLU A 197 -6.14 10.99 -8.07
N GLU A 198 -5.52 11.51 -7.02
CA GLU A 198 -4.37 10.89 -6.37
C GLU A 198 -4.76 9.57 -5.70
N GLY A 199 -5.90 9.54 -5.03
CA GLY A 199 -6.41 8.34 -4.35
C GLY A 199 -6.72 7.19 -5.31
N LEU A 200 -7.36 7.50 -6.44
CA LEU A 200 -7.65 6.52 -7.48
C LEU A 200 -6.37 6.02 -8.14
N HIS A 201 -5.41 6.91 -8.39
CA HIS A 201 -4.12 6.54 -8.97
C HIS A 201 -3.37 5.49 -8.14
N VAL A 202 -3.21 5.72 -6.83
CA VAL A 202 -2.51 4.76 -5.95
C VAL A 202 -3.33 3.48 -5.74
N THR A 203 -4.66 3.57 -5.76
CA THR A 203 -5.54 2.38 -5.69
C THR A 203 -5.39 1.50 -6.93
N GLU A 204 -5.32 2.09 -8.12
CA GLU A 204 -5.08 1.36 -9.37
C GLU A 204 -3.70 0.70 -9.41
N GLU A 205 -2.68 1.32 -8.80
CA GLU A 205 -1.39 0.67 -8.63
C GLU A 205 -1.48 -0.55 -7.69
N ALA A 206 -2.21 -0.43 -6.57
CA ALA A 206 -2.46 -1.56 -5.67
C ALA A 206 -3.19 -2.72 -6.37
N ILE A 207 -4.16 -2.41 -7.23
CA ILE A 207 -4.90 -3.40 -8.04
C ILE A 207 -3.93 -4.15 -8.96
N ARG A 208 -3.11 -3.43 -9.74
CA ARG A 208 -2.15 -4.04 -10.67
C ARG A 208 -1.14 -4.96 -9.97
N ILE A 209 -0.68 -4.57 -8.77
CA ILE A 209 0.21 -5.44 -7.98
C ILE A 209 -0.54 -6.69 -7.52
N ARG A 210 -1.78 -6.54 -7.00
CA ARG A 210 -2.59 -7.67 -6.52
C ARG A 210 -3.01 -8.63 -7.64
N GLU A 211 -3.27 -8.13 -8.85
CA GLU A 211 -3.53 -8.95 -10.04
C GLU A 211 -2.35 -9.86 -10.35
N ARG A 212 -1.13 -9.30 -10.41
CA ARG A 212 0.09 -10.09 -10.58
C ARG A 212 0.27 -11.14 -9.47
N LEU A 213 0.01 -10.77 -8.20
CA LEU A 213 0.11 -11.70 -7.08
C LEU A 213 -0.89 -12.86 -7.19
N VAL A 214 -2.11 -12.61 -7.67
CA VAL A 214 -3.12 -13.66 -7.92
C VAL A 214 -2.70 -14.55 -9.09
N GLU A 215 -2.10 -13.99 -10.14
CA GLU A 215 -1.57 -14.76 -11.27
C GLU A 215 -0.42 -15.69 -10.85
N ASP A 216 0.51 -15.17 -10.06
CA ASP A 216 1.67 -15.92 -9.56
C ASP A 216 1.27 -17.00 -8.53
N ALA A 217 0.23 -16.75 -7.74
CA ALA A 217 -0.25 -17.67 -6.71
C ALA A 217 -1.80 -17.71 -6.62
N PRO A 218 -2.48 -18.42 -7.53
CA PRO A 218 -3.94 -18.55 -7.50
C PRO A 218 -4.45 -19.14 -6.18
N GLY A 219 -5.52 -18.59 -5.64
CA GLY A 219 -6.07 -18.86 -4.31
C GLY A 219 -5.48 -17.98 -3.20
N GLN A 220 -4.56 -17.06 -3.53
CA GLN A 220 -4.00 -16.09 -2.62
C GLN A 220 -4.31 -14.67 -3.10
N HIS A 221 -4.55 -13.75 -2.16
CA HIS A 221 -4.77 -12.32 -2.41
C HIS A 221 -6.06 -11.91 -3.15
N GLU A 222 -6.98 -12.82 -3.49
CA GLU A 222 -8.24 -12.47 -4.18
C GLU A 222 -9.12 -11.53 -3.35
N THR A 223 -9.23 -11.78 -2.04
CA THR A 223 -9.98 -10.90 -1.14
C THR A 223 -9.37 -9.50 -1.14
N ALA A 224 -8.05 -9.40 -1.03
CA ALA A 224 -7.37 -8.11 -1.09
C ALA A 224 -7.56 -7.44 -2.46
N LEU A 225 -7.52 -8.18 -3.57
CA LEU A 225 -7.79 -7.62 -4.89
C LEU A 225 -9.23 -7.06 -4.98
N ALA A 226 -10.21 -7.82 -4.48
CA ALA A 226 -11.60 -7.39 -4.40
C ALA A 226 -11.75 -6.12 -3.55
N ASP A 227 -11.11 -6.04 -2.38
CA ASP A 227 -11.14 -4.86 -1.51
C ASP A 227 -10.58 -3.62 -2.22
N SER A 228 -9.48 -3.76 -2.96
CA SER A 228 -8.92 -2.64 -3.74
C SER A 228 -9.83 -2.20 -4.88
N ARG A 229 -10.46 -3.14 -5.59
CA ARG A 229 -11.43 -2.82 -6.64
C ARG A 229 -12.65 -2.12 -6.06
N HIS A 230 -13.15 -2.61 -4.94
CA HIS A 230 -14.25 -1.96 -4.23
C HIS A 230 -13.90 -0.54 -3.77
N ASN A 231 -12.70 -0.34 -3.22
CA ASN A 231 -12.23 1.00 -2.84
C ASN A 231 -12.13 1.95 -4.05
N ARG A 232 -11.67 1.44 -5.21
CA ARG A 232 -11.68 2.20 -6.48
C ARG A 232 -13.09 2.60 -6.88
N GLU A 233 -14.05 1.68 -6.84
CA GLU A 233 -15.46 1.95 -7.16
C GLU A 233 -16.07 3.01 -6.24
N LEU A 234 -15.80 2.93 -4.93
CA LEU A 234 -16.24 3.94 -3.96
C LEU A 234 -15.61 5.31 -4.25
N GLY A 235 -14.32 5.35 -4.57
CA GLY A 235 -13.62 6.58 -4.96
C GLY A 235 -14.20 7.21 -6.22
N LEU A 236 -14.49 6.40 -7.24
CA LEU A 236 -15.14 6.85 -8.48
C LEU A 236 -16.53 7.40 -8.20
N ALA A 237 -17.34 6.71 -7.40
CA ALA A 237 -18.68 7.17 -7.06
C ALA A 237 -18.69 8.45 -6.21
N ALA A 238 -17.70 8.63 -5.32
CA ALA A 238 -17.52 9.87 -4.56
C ALA A 238 -17.08 11.03 -5.46
N TRP A 239 -16.12 10.78 -6.34
CA TRP A 239 -15.66 11.76 -7.32
C TRP A 239 -16.77 12.19 -8.29
N THR A 240 -17.55 11.24 -8.83
CA THR A 240 -18.64 11.55 -9.78
C THR A 240 -19.63 12.53 -9.16
N ARG A 241 -20.03 12.31 -7.90
CA ARG A 241 -20.92 13.22 -7.18
C ARG A 241 -20.35 14.64 -7.06
N GLN A 242 -19.05 14.77 -6.81
CA GLN A 242 -18.40 16.07 -6.71
C GLN A 242 -18.33 16.80 -8.07
N VAL A 243 -18.05 16.06 -9.15
CA VAL A 243 -17.90 16.68 -10.48
C VAL A 243 -19.24 17.02 -11.12
N GLU A 244 -20.29 16.22 -10.90
CA GLU A 244 -21.65 16.58 -11.32
C GLU A 244 -22.12 17.92 -10.73
N GLU A 245 -21.63 18.30 -9.55
CA GLU A 245 -21.92 19.59 -8.91
C GLU A 245 -21.11 20.76 -9.49
N GLN A 246 -19.97 20.49 -10.14
CA GLN A 246 -18.98 21.50 -10.54
C GLN A 246 -18.77 21.66 -12.05
N ALA A 247 -19.21 20.70 -12.86
CA ALA A 247 -19.01 20.72 -14.32
C ALA A 247 -19.82 21.83 -15.00
N ALA A 248 -19.23 22.50 -15.99
CA ALA A 248 -19.96 23.45 -16.81
C ALA A 248 -20.98 22.71 -17.70
N PRO A 249 -22.09 23.36 -18.15
CA PRO A 249 -23.12 22.70 -18.95
C PRO A 249 -22.63 22.04 -20.25
N ASP A 250 -21.53 22.52 -20.81
CA ASP A 250 -20.93 22.03 -22.06
C ASP A 250 -19.74 21.07 -21.83
N ASP A 251 -19.36 20.80 -20.56
CA ASP A 251 -18.27 19.90 -20.23
C ASP A 251 -18.70 18.44 -20.36
N VAL A 252 -17.89 17.65 -21.08
CA VAL A 252 -17.99 16.20 -21.12
C VAL A 252 -16.98 15.64 -20.12
N VAL A 253 -17.49 15.01 -19.07
CA VAL A 253 -16.70 14.42 -17.99
C VAL A 253 -16.95 12.91 -17.98
N LEU A 254 -15.96 12.11 -18.36
CA LEU A 254 -16.10 10.65 -18.47
C LEU A 254 -15.46 9.90 -17.30
N GLY A 255 -14.64 10.56 -16.49
CA GLY A 255 -13.94 9.98 -15.34
C GLY A 255 -13.01 10.97 -14.64
N PRO A 256 -12.28 10.51 -13.61
CA PRO A 256 -11.61 11.35 -12.62
C PRO A 256 -10.33 12.03 -13.06
N TYR A 257 -9.81 11.67 -14.23
CA TYR A 257 -8.50 12.13 -14.67
C TYR A 257 -8.65 13.29 -15.64
N PRO A 258 -8.27 14.52 -15.23
CA PRO A 258 -8.42 15.69 -16.09
C PRO A 258 -7.46 15.63 -17.29
N LEU A 259 -7.91 16.19 -18.41
CA LEU A 259 -7.00 16.56 -19.49
C LEU A 259 -6.13 17.75 -19.06
N CYS A 260 -4.98 17.95 -19.69
CA CYS A 260 -4.21 19.19 -19.52
C CYS A 260 -4.94 20.38 -20.15
N ASP A 261 -4.63 21.60 -19.71
CA ASP A 261 -5.30 22.82 -20.20
C ASP A 261 -5.20 23.01 -21.71
N THR A 262 -4.10 22.54 -22.32
CA THR A 262 -3.92 22.59 -23.78
C THR A 262 -4.90 21.65 -24.48
N CYS A 263 -5.06 20.42 -24.00
CA CYS A 263 -5.94 19.45 -24.66
C CYS A 263 -7.42 19.79 -24.48
N LYS A 264 -7.81 20.32 -23.30
CA LYS A 264 -9.18 20.80 -23.05
C LYS A 264 -9.68 21.78 -24.13
N GLN A 265 -8.79 22.63 -24.68
CA GLN A 265 -9.14 23.62 -25.70
C GLN A 265 -9.57 23.02 -27.04
N PHE A 266 -9.14 21.79 -27.36
CA PHE A 266 -9.36 21.18 -28.67
C PHE A 266 -10.16 19.87 -28.61
N SER A 267 -10.47 19.37 -27.41
CA SER A 267 -11.21 18.12 -27.21
C SER A 267 -12.74 18.25 -27.27
N GLY A 268 -13.26 19.40 -27.71
CA GLY A 268 -14.70 19.60 -27.97
C GLY A 268 -15.57 19.47 -26.70
N GLY A 269 -15.11 20.02 -25.58
CA GLY A 269 -15.80 19.96 -24.28
C GLY A 269 -15.37 18.78 -23.41
N LEU A 270 -14.64 17.79 -23.93
CA LEU A 270 -14.06 16.74 -23.08
C LEU A 270 -13.00 17.33 -22.15
N VAL A 271 -13.23 17.23 -20.84
CA VAL A 271 -12.34 17.81 -19.82
C VAL A 271 -11.72 16.78 -18.89
N ALA A 272 -12.32 15.60 -18.73
CA ALA A 272 -11.78 14.52 -17.92
C ALA A 272 -12.24 13.14 -18.41
N VAL A 273 -11.42 12.12 -18.18
CA VAL A 273 -11.59 10.75 -18.69
C VAL A 273 -11.33 9.68 -17.63
N ARG A 274 -11.67 8.43 -17.96
CA ARG A 274 -11.63 7.29 -17.03
C ARG A 274 -10.23 6.83 -16.63
N HIS A 275 -9.24 7.02 -17.49
CA HIS A 275 -7.87 6.59 -17.24
C HIS A 275 -6.93 7.77 -17.13
N ARG A 276 -5.88 7.61 -16.33
CA ARG A 276 -4.89 8.67 -16.15
C ARG A 276 -4.26 9.08 -17.47
N GLN A 277 -4.27 10.38 -17.72
CA GLN A 277 -3.74 10.95 -18.94
C GLN A 277 -2.33 11.49 -18.73
N ILE A 278 -1.50 11.38 -19.76
CA ILE A 278 -0.25 12.14 -19.85
C ILE A 278 -0.21 12.90 -21.16
N HIS A 279 0.28 14.15 -21.11
CA HIS A 279 0.50 14.94 -22.31
C HIS A 279 1.80 14.50 -22.98
N VAL A 280 1.71 13.97 -24.19
CA VAL A 280 2.86 13.52 -24.96
C VAL A 280 3.06 14.39 -26.19
N ARG A 281 4.32 14.58 -26.58
CA ARG A 281 4.72 15.24 -27.82
C ARG A 281 5.67 14.34 -28.60
N ALA A 282 5.27 13.90 -29.79
CA ALA A 282 6.12 13.08 -30.66
C ALA A 282 5.73 13.27 -32.13
N HIS A 283 6.72 13.22 -33.03
CA HIS A 283 6.52 13.30 -34.48
C HIS A 283 5.63 14.48 -34.94
N GLY A 284 5.79 15.64 -34.30
CA GLY A 284 5.04 16.86 -34.62
C GLY A 284 3.57 16.87 -34.18
N LYS A 285 3.16 15.89 -33.36
CA LYS A 285 1.82 15.77 -32.79
C LYS A 285 1.89 15.90 -31.27
N GLU A 286 0.79 16.35 -30.67
CA GLU A 286 0.62 16.37 -29.22
C GLU A 286 -0.82 16.09 -28.80
N ALA A 287 -0.98 15.34 -27.72
CA ALA A 287 -2.28 15.05 -27.11
C ALA A 287 -2.11 14.50 -25.69
N CYS A 288 -3.16 14.60 -24.88
CA CYS A 288 -3.37 13.74 -23.73
C CYS A 288 -3.74 12.35 -24.23
N VAL A 289 -3.01 11.35 -23.74
CA VAL A 289 -3.25 9.93 -24.04
C VAL A 289 -3.24 9.15 -22.74
N ASP A 290 -3.94 8.02 -22.71
CA ASP A 290 -3.88 7.07 -21.60
C ASP A 290 -2.41 6.75 -21.28
N GLN A 291 -2.02 6.91 -20.03
CA GLN A 291 -0.64 6.73 -19.58
C GLN A 291 -0.10 5.34 -19.97
N GLY A 292 -0.96 4.31 -19.94
CA GLY A 292 -0.60 2.95 -20.36
C GLY A 292 -0.31 2.81 -21.86
N LEU A 293 -0.84 3.69 -22.70
CA LEU A 293 -0.69 3.66 -24.15
C LEU A 293 0.34 4.65 -24.68
N ALA A 294 0.88 5.51 -23.82
CA ALA A 294 1.72 6.62 -24.24
C ALA A 294 2.92 6.23 -25.11
N GLU A 295 3.67 5.19 -24.75
CA GLU A 295 4.81 4.72 -25.54
C GLU A 295 4.37 4.19 -26.92
N ILE A 296 3.30 3.42 -26.96
CA ILE A 296 2.78 2.85 -28.22
C ILE A 296 2.20 3.92 -29.12
N VAL A 297 1.43 4.86 -28.56
CA VAL A 297 0.81 5.95 -29.33
C VAL A 297 1.87 6.90 -29.88
N THR A 298 2.88 7.25 -29.09
CA THR A 298 4.00 8.08 -29.58
C THR A 298 4.80 7.37 -30.67
N GLY A 299 5.05 6.06 -30.55
CA GLY A 299 5.70 5.27 -31.62
C GLY A 299 4.83 5.15 -32.88
N LEU A 300 3.53 4.90 -32.73
CA LEU A 300 2.56 4.85 -33.83
C LEU A 300 2.54 6.17 -34.61
N TRP A 301 2.72 7.31 -33.95
CA TRP A 301 2.73 8.61 -34.60
C TRP A 301 3.83 8.81 -35.65
N ALA A 302 4.87 7.97 -35.64
CA ALA A 302 5.89 7.93 -36.68
C ALA A 302 5.37 7.41 -38.02
N VAL A 303 4.36 6.54 -38.00
CA VAL A 303 3.87 5.80 -39.18
C VAL A 303 2.39 6.04 -39.49
N CYS A 304 1.62 6.54 -38.53
CA CYS A 304 0.18 6.71 -38.61
C CYS A 304 -0.29 7.94 -37.82
N ALA A 305 -1.26 8.70 -38.33
CA ALA A 305 -2.04 9.64 -37.55
C ALA A 305 -3.20 8.92 -36.87
N THR A 306 -3.46 9.24 -35.60
CA THR A 306 -4.54 8.64 -34.81
C THR A 306 -5.56 9.72 -34.45
N ARG A 307 -6.84 9.35 -34.45
CA ARG A 307 -7.96 10.21 -34.05
C ARG A 307 -8.34 10.02 -32.57
N SER A 308 -8.18 8.81 -32.07
CA SER A 308 -8.48 8.44 -30.68
C SER A 308 -7.68 7.20 -30.29
N CYS A 309 -7.44 7.04 -29.00
CA CYS A 309 -6.90 5.83 -28.38
C CYS A 309 -7.37 5.77 -26.93
N CYS A 310 -7.70 4.58 -26.44
CA CYS A 310 -8.08 4.36 -25.03
C CYS A 310 -7.88 2.89 -24.69
N GLU A 311 -7.68 2.60 -23.40
CA GLU A 311 -7.72 1.26 -22.81
C GLU A 311 -9.08 1.05 -22.13
N ASP A 312 -9.61 -0.16 -22.08
CA ASP A 312 -10.77 -0.49 -21.25
C ASP A 312 -10.34 -1.13 -19.92
N GLU A 313 -11.29 -1.28 -18.99
CA GLU A 313 -11.00 -1.85 -17.66
C GLU A 313 -10.57 -3.32 -17.70
N GLY A 314 -10.75 -4.01 -18.84
CA GLY A 314 -10.32 -5.39 -19.07
C GLY A 314 -8.93 -5.50 -19.73
N GLY A 315 -8.22 -4.37 -19.88
CA GLY A 315 -6.90 -4.30 -20.52
C GLY A 315 -6.93 -4.39 -22.04
N ARG A 316 -8.12 -4.32 -22.67
CA ARG A 316 -8.24 -4.25 -24.14
C ARG A 316 -8.13 -2.78 -24.53
N ALA A 317 -7.09 -2.45 -25.27
CA ALA A 317 -6.86 -1.14 -25.84
C ALA A 317 -7.40 -1.04 -27.25
N TYR A 318 -7.68 0.19 -27.68
CA TYR A 318 -7.94 0.49 -29.08
C TYR A 318 -7.19 1.73 -29.54
N VAL A 319 -6.93 1.78 -30.84
CA VAL A 319 -6.50 2.97 -31.57
C VAL A 319 -7.38 3.14 -32.80
N VAL A 320 -7.72 4.38 -33.12
CA VAL A 320 -8.45 4.76 -34.33
C VAL A 320 -7.52 5.50 -35.29
N PRO A 321 -6.89 4.81 -36.26
CA PRO A 321 -6.17 5.45 -37.35
C PRO A 321 -7.02 6.46 -38.13
N VAL A 322 -6.37 7.43 -38.75
CA VAL A 322 -6.96 8.21 -39.84
C VAL A 322 -7.29 7.24 -41.00
N PRO A 323 -8.43 7.41 -41.69
CA PRO A 323 -8.81 6.54 -42.81
C PRO A 323 -7.66 6.32 -43.81
N GLY A 324 -7.43 5.06 -44.18
CA GLY A 324 -6.35 4.66 -45.09
C GLY A 324 -5.00 4.37 -44.44
N GLN A 325 -4.82 4.64 -43.14
CA GLN A 325 -3.55 4.41 -42.43
C GLN A 325 -3.54 3.17 -41.52
N ALA A 326 -4.65 2.42 -41.45
CA ALA A 326 -4.75 1.22 -40.63
C ALA A 326 -3.67 0.15 -40.94
N PRO A 327 -3.30 -0.15 -42.21
CA PRO A 327 -2.26 -1.13 -42.49
C PRO A 327 -0.90 -0.80 -41.89
N ALA A 328 -0.50 0.48 -41.90
CA ALA A 328 0.76 0.92 -41.31
C ALA A 328 0.76 0.81 -39.78
N ALA A 329 -0.38 1.07 -39.15
CA ALA A 329 -0.55 0.89 -37.71
C ALA A 329 -0.56 -0.59 -37.31
N GLU A 330 -1.19 -1.46 -38.10
CA GLU A 330 -1.16 -2.92 -37.89
C GLU A 330 0.26 -3.47 -37.99
N GLU A 331 1.02 -3.07 -39.01
CA GLU A 331 2.42 -3.49 -39.19
C GLU A 331 3.30 -3.06 -38.01
N PHE A 332 3.13 -1.83 -37.54
CA PHE A 332 3.84 -1.34 -36.35
C PHE A 332 3.52 -2.16 -35.10
N LEU A 333 2.23 -2.37 -34.81
CA LEU A 333 1.79 -3.13 -33.63
C LEU A 333 2.25 -4.60 -33.71
N ALA A 334 2.18 -5.22 -34.89
CA ALA A 334 2.72 -6.56 -35.11
C ALA A 334 4.23 -6.63 -34.86
N GLY A 335 4.98 -5.58 -35.23
CA GLY A 335 6.41 -5.44 -34.93
C GLY A 335 6.74 -5.40 -33.43
N LEU A 336 5.78 -4.99 -32.60
CA LEU A 336 5.86 -5.04 -31.13
C LEU A 336 5.40 -6.38 -30.54
N GLY A 337 5.05 -7.36 -31.38
CA GLY A 337 4.49 -8.64 -30.95
C GLY A 337 3.05 -8.57 -30.47
N VAL A 338 2.35 -7.47 -30.75
CA VAL A 338 0.96 -7.24 -30.33
C VAL A 338 0.01 -7.83 -31.38
N ARG A 339 -0.95 -8.65 -30.93
CA ARG A 339 -2.03 -9.14 -31.80
C ARG A 339 -3.14 -8.09 -31.88
N VAL A 340 -3.55 -7.78 -33.11
CA VAL A 340 -4.53 -6.74 -33.42
C VAL A 340 -5.78 -7.35 -34.05
N GLU A 341 -6.94 -6.91 -33.58
CA GLU A 341 -8.25 -7.17 -34.17
C GLU A 341 -8.74 -5.88 -34.83
N ASN A 342 -8.91 -5.88 -36.16
CA ASN A 342 -9.42 -4.72 -36.89
C ASN A 342 -10.93 -4.85 -37.10
N GLU A 343 -11.69 -3.99 -36.43
CA GLU A 343 -13.14 -3.90 -36.57
C GLU A 343 -13.51 -2.54 -37.17
N GLY A 344 -13.78 -2.52 -38.49
CA GLY A 344 -14.24 -1.31 -39.17
C GLY A 344 -13.22 -0.15 -39.18
N GLY A 345 -11.92 -0.45 -39.13
CA GLY A 345 -10.85 0.54 -39.08
C GLY A 345 -10.48 1.01 -37.66
N VAL A 346 -11.05 0.38 -36.63
CA VAL A 346 -10.61 0.51 -35.24
C VAL A 346 -9.73 -0.70 -34.93
N LEU A 347 -8.54 -0.45 -34.41
CA LEU A 347 -7.56 -1.49 -34.09
C LEU A 347 -7.62 -1.79 -32.59
N TYR A 348 -8.13 -2.96 -32.22
CA TYR A 348 -8.18 -3.44 -30.84
C TYR A 348 -7.02 -4.37 -30.53
N PHE A 349 -6.46 -4.31 -29.32
CA PHE A 349 -5.34 -5.14 -28.90
C PHE A 349 -5.21 -5.23 -27.37
N ARG A 350 -4.32 -6.09 -26.88
CA ARG A 350 -3.90 -6.14 -25.47
C ARG A 350 -2.39 -5.93 -25.36
N LEU A 351 -1.96 -5.23 -24.32
CA LEU A 351 -0.53 -4.99 -24.09
C LEU A 351 0.15 -6.23 -23.50
N PRO A 352 1.36 -6.61 -23.94
CA PRO A 352 2.10 -7.70 -23.33
C PRO A 352 2.42 -7.39 -21.85
N GLY A 353 2.10 -8.32 -20.95
CA GLY A 353 2.36 -8.16 -19.51
C GLY A 353 1.33 -7.34 -18.74
N ARG A 354 0.11 -7.21 -19.27
CA ARG A 354 -1.08 -6.65 -18.62
C ARG A 354 -2.31 -7.50 -18.82
#